data_AF-A0A507CN82-F1
#
_entry.id   AF-A0A507CN82-F1
#
_cell.length_a   1.000
_cell.length_b   1.000
_cell.length_c   1.000
_cell.angle_alpha   90.00
_cell.angle_beta   90.00
_cell.angle_gamma   90.00
#
_symmetry.space_group_name_H-M   'P 1'
#
loop_
_entity.id
_entity.type
_entity.pdbx_description
1 polymer ?
#
loop_
_entity_poly.entity_id
_entity_poly.type
_entity_poly.pdbx_seq_one_letter_code
_entity_poly.pdbx_strand_id
1 'polypeptide(L)'
;MPRPHYERLIEEFSRKHFASPESAPLDAPLADVEAADIGDIQDAISQIGFVSSEIRSHMTNLKIFDFDSTLFRSPLPNPNLWSPELAGLLISDLGWFTDPRTLGHPGIPLHPDIDWFDRDVVKDALSAMQDPTNTLAVLLTGRRGSLYGDRVVEICMNLKPDPLPFDIFFFKEPHDTTEPRLRYPNTINFKLDVLSRILEAFPTIKHVEFWEDRPKHIEHDPELKKYLELRFEEDLVNDLVNKHNARIPQLCVSPATGLYSSPPVTLVTPVEIVEEVKYTGIMLDRSSRSALLNAVPVSTENDGCHIFQMVPNLHVMMYLGHVESEELAWIGGLGAEVSLQVIKWGIIPNKIIALQLGLIANNGPDNDGAVSASRVTDCSVSMESSQDSTVDSNSNMKQSGVDAVALKIGGNFSMLQRQQVVNASSTPPSSDCNIFILPLYVAAGSKPHDANNITEWQNVSSALSSLAIKGIVFEKRVTVLANHRSKHSAHQQLPNAVSIGSLITSTYPSLKGKEVGLVVRLVQAWMKRDGVENAMERKHEIQKLIDGMRELVTDKKALETEVDAAEDTANDAGGKSLQRR
;
A
#
# COMPACT_ATOMS: atom_id res chain seq x y z
N MET A 1 -20.37 28.07 2.09
CA MET A 1 -19.68 28.12 3.39
C MET A 1 -18.26 28.56 3.12
N PRO A 2 -17.67 29.41 3.97
CA PRO A 2 -16.28 29.82 3.79
C PRO A 2 -15.37 28.58 3.91
N ARG A 3 -14.40 28.49 3.00
CA ARG A 3 -13.38 27.44 3.05
C ARG A 3 -12.34 27.79 4.11
N PRO A 4 -11.75 26.79 4.79
CA PRO A 4 -10.55 26.99 5.59
C PRO A 4 -9.48 27.80 4.82
N HIS A 5 -8.73 28.64 5.52
CA HIS A 5 -7.67 29.46 4.97
C HIS A 5 -6.60 28.60 4.26
N TYR A 6 -6.21 27.46 4.85
CA TYR A 6 -5.21 26.59 4.22
C TYR A 6 -5.67 26.01 2.87
N GLU A 7 -6.97 25.75 2.69
CA GLU A 7 -7.49 25.29 1.38
C GLU A 7 -7.28 26.37 0.31
N ARG A 8 -7.53 27.64 0.66
CA ARG A 8 -7.31 28.77 -0.25
C ARG A 8 -5.83 28.91 -0.61
N LEU A 9 -4.93 28.78 0.36
CA LEU A 9 -3.48 28.80 0.10
C LEU A 9 -3.05 27.69 -0.87
N ILE A 10 -3.55 26.46 -0.67
CA ILE A 10 -3.25 25.32 -1.54
C ILE A 10 -3.79 25.57 -2.97
N GLU A 11 -5.03 26.04 -3.08
CA GLU A 11 -5.65 26.35 -4.38
C GLU A 11 -4.95 27.49 -5.11
N GLU A 12 -4.58 28.56 -4.40
CA GLU A 12 -3.83 29.70 -4.95
C GLU A 12 -2.47 29.28 -5.45
N PHE A 13 -1.73 28.52 -4.64
CA PHE A 13 -0.42 27.98 -5.01
C PHE A 13 -0.54 27.01 -6.20
N SER A 14 -1.49 26.07 -6.16
CA SER A 14 -1.74 25.13 -7.25
C SER A 14 -2.09 25.84 -8.56
N ARG A 15 -3.02 26.80 -8.52
CA ARG A 15 -3.39 27.59 -9.70
C ARG A 15 -2.21 28.38 -10.26
N LYS A 16 -1.38 28.98 -9.41
CA LYS A 16 -0.22 29.77 -9.85
C LYS A 16 0.85 28.91 -10.54
N HIS A 17 1.05 27.68 -10.08
CA HIS A 17 2.15 26.83 -10.55
C HIS A 17 1.74 25.73 -11.54
N PHE A 18 0.44 25.40 -11.65
CA PHE A 18 -0.07 24.27 -12.45
C PHE A 18 -1.25 24.59 -13.37
N ALA A 19 -1.84 25.79 -13.32
CA ALA A 19 -2.90 26.11 -14.28
C ALA A 19 -2.31 26.08 -15.71
N SER A 20 -2.90 25.25 -16.58
CA SER A 20 -2.57 25.25 -18.01
C SER A 20 -2.79 26.68 -18.55
N PRO A 21 -1.85 27.24 -19.34
CA PRO A 21 -2.03 28.55 -19.97
C PRO A 21 -3.35 28.68 -20.74
N GLU A 22 -3.94 27.57 -21.18
CA GLU A 22 -5.18 27.53 -21.96
C GLU A 22 -6.48 27.77 -21.16
N SER A 23 -6.45 27.79 -19.82
CA SER A 23 -7.67 28.02 -19.01
C SER A 23 -7.79 29.42 -18.40
N ALA A 24 -6.85 30.33 -18.68
CA ALA A 24 -6.97 31.73 -18.28
C ALA A 24 -8.02 32.43 -19.18
N PRO A 25 -9.11 32.99 -18.61
CA PRO A 25 -10.08 33.74 -19.42
C PRO A 25 -9.40 34.98 -20.01
N LEU A 26 -9.43 35.09 -21.33
CA LEU A 26 -8.77 36.14 -22.12
C LEU A 26 -9.28 37.57 -21.87
N ASP A 27 -10.36 37.76 -21.10
CA ASP A 27 -11.02 39.06 -20.92
C ASP A 27 -11.57 39.27 -19.49
N ALA A 28 -10.75 39.10 -18.45
CA ALA A 28 -11.12 39.62 -17.12
C ALA A 28 -10.73 41.11 -17.03
N PRO A 29 -11.69 42.05 -16.84
CA PRO A 29 -11.35 43.47 -16.71
C PRO A 29 -10.57 43.67 -15.42
N LEU A 30 -9.46 44.40 -15.51
CA LEU A 30 -8.81 45.04 -14.36
C LEU A 30 -9.82 46.01 -13.75
N ALA A 31 -10.52 45.57 -12.70
CA ALA A 31 -11.37 46.44 -11.91
C ALA A 31 -10.46 47.28 -11.00
N ASP A 32 -10.54 48.60 -11.17
CA ASP A 32 -10.02 49.59 -10.24
C ASP A 32 -10.67 49.37 -8.86
N VAL A 33 -9.87 48.95 -7.88
CA VAL A 33 -10.29 48.87 -6.48
C VAL A 33 -9.96 50.22 -5.85
N GLU A 34 -10.99 51.07 -5.72
CA GLU A 34 -10.96 52.26 -4.88
C GLU A 34 -10.72 51.89 -3.41
N ALA A 35 -9.89 52.71 -2.76
CA ALA A 35 -9.44 52.56 -1.39
C ALA A 35 -10.58 52.59 -0.37
N ALA A 36 -10.65 51.57 0.48
CA ALA A 36 -11.29 51.64 1.78
C ALA A 36 -10.43 50.91 2.83
N ASP A 37 -9.83 51.75 3.67
CA ASP A 37 -9.10 51.57 4.91
C ASP A 37 -9.60 50.44 5.84
N ILE A 38 -8.91 49.28 5.82
CA ILE A 38 -8.77 48.30 6.93
C ILE A 38 -7.37 47.63 6.85
N GLY A 39 -6.37 48.26 7.47
CA GLY A 39 -5.19 47.69 8.16
C GLY A 39 -4.45 46.43 7.65
N ASP A 40 -3.62 46.59 6.62
CA ASP A 40 -2.14 46.42 6.60
C ASP A 40 -1.40 45.14 7.09
N ILE A 41 -2.04 44.01 7.42
CA ILE A 41 -1.28 42.77 7.76
C ILE A 41 -1.66 41.57 6.89
N GLN A 42 -2.94 41.41 6.53
CA GLN A 42 -3.36 40.35 5.61
C GLN A 42 -2.65 40.46 4.25
N ASP A 43 -2.48 41.68 3.75
CA ASP A 43 -1.81 41.94 2.48
C ASP A 43 -0.30 41.70 2.55
N ALA A 44 0.32 41.92 3.71
CA ALA A 44 1.74 41.57 3.92
C ALA A 44 1.94 40.06 3.92
N ILE A 45 1.06 39.28 4.58
CA ILE A 45 1.10 37.80 4.55
C ILE A 45 0.89 37.27 3.13
N SER A 46 -0.04 37.86 2.37
CA SER A 46 -0.25 37.51 0.96
C SER A 46 0.91 37.91 0.05
N GLN A 47 1.68 38.95 0.40
CA GLN A 47 2.84 39.41 -0.37
C GLN A 47 4.17 38.72 0.02
N ILE A 48 4.33 38.26 1.26
CA ILE A 48 5.58 37.66 1.78
C ILE A 48 5.75 36.18 1.34
N GLY A 49 4.66 35.51 0.92
CA GLY A 49 4.66 34.07 0.65
C GLY A 49 5.15 33.59 -0.72
N PHE A 50 5.72 34.43 -1.60
CA PHE A 50 5.93 33.98 -2.99
C PHE A 50 7.22 34.46 -3.65
N VAL A 51 8.35 33.90 -3.24
CA VAL A 51 9.64 34.04 -3.92
C VAL A 51 9.94 32.79 -4.75
N SER A 52 9.38 32.71 -5.96
CA SER A 52 9.96 32.03 -7.14
C SER A 52 8.93 31.99 -8.28
N SER A 53 9.27 32.58 -9.43
CA SER A 53 8.41 32.76 -10.61
C SER A 53 8.49 31.60 -11.61
N GLU A 54 9.00 30.44 -11.22
CA GLU A 54 9.09 29.30 -12.13
C GLU A 54 7.80 28.46 -12.07
N ILE A 55 7.31 28.06 -13.26
CA ILE A 55 6.18 27.15 -13.40
C ILE A 55 6.65 25.77 -12.91
N ARG A 56 6.14 25.32 -11.76
CA ARG A 56 6.55 24.08 -11.08
C ARG A 56 5.58 22.96 -11.45
N SER A 57 5.58 22.54 -12.71
CA SER A 57 4.53 21.66 -13.25
C SER A 57 4.58 20.18 -12.81
N HIS A 58 5.60 19.76 -12.06
CA HIS A 58 5.83 18.34 -11.72
C HIS A 58 6.44 18.11 -10.34
N MET A 59 5.86 18.68 -9.27
CA MET A 59 6.32 18.38 -7.90
C MET A 59 6.12 16.90 -7.58
N THR A 60 7.21 16.22 -7.22
CA THR A 60 7.21 14.79 -6.85
C THR A 60 7.54 14.57 -5.38
N ASN A 61 8.04 15.58 -4.68
CA ASN A 61 8.42 15.52 -3.28
C ASN A 61 7.63 16.55 -2.46
N LEU A 62 7.22 16.16 -1.26
CA LEU A 62 6.63 17.00 -0.23
C LEU A 62 7.49 16.90 1.01
N LYS A 63 8.02 18.03 1.48
CA LYS A 63 8.82 18.10 2.70
C LYS A 63 8.13 19.03 3.69
N ILE A 64 7.70 18.49 4.83
CA ILE A 64 6.87 19.17 5.81
C ILE A 64 7.64 19.33 7.12
N PHE A 65 7.80 20.56 7.57
CA PHE A 65 8.55 20.89 8.78
C PHE A 65 7.61 21.44 9.85
N ASP A 66 7.53 20.78 11.01
CA ASP A 66 6.94 21.42 12.18
C ASP A 66 7.86 22.53 12.72
N PHE A 67 7.26 23.50 13.41
CA PHE A 67 7.96 24.64 13.95
C PHE A 67 8.46 24.40 15.38
N ASP A 68 7.56 24.28 16.35
CA ASP A 68 7.92 24.20 17.77
C ASP A 68 8.68 22.92 18.08
N SER A 69 9.84 23.03 18.72
CA SER A 69 10.73 21.93 19.13
C SER A 69 11.24 21.04 17.99
N THR A 70 10.92 21.37 16.73
CA THR A 70 11.37 20.67 15.53
C THR A 70 12.34 21.55 14.74
N LEU A 71 11.83 22.55 14.03
CA LEU A 71 12.68 23.53 13.33
C LEU A 71 13.26 24.57 14.30
N PHE A 72 12.41 25.05 15.22
CA PHE A 72 12.72 26.12 16.15
C PHE A 72 12.68 25.61 17.60
N ARG A 73 13.71 25.92 18.39
CA ARG A 73 13.86 25.55 19.80
C ARG A 73 12.98 26.43 20.70
N SER A 74 11.67 26.34 20.49
CA SER A 74 10.67 27.06 21.29
C SER A 74 10.85 26.79 22.79
N PRO A 75 10.65 27.80 23.64
CA PRO A 75 10.76 27.63 25.08
C PRO A 75 9.72 26.63 25.57
N LEU A 76 10.14 25.70 26.43
CA LEU A 76 9.30 24.72 27.10
C LEU A 76 9.08 25.11 28.58
N PRO A 77 8.06 24.55 29.26
CA PRO A 77 7.87 24.75 30.68
C PRO A 77 9.15 24.43 31.47
N ASN A 78 9.53 25.31 32.39
CA ASN A 78 10.74 25.14 33.19
C ASN A 78 10.65 23.86 34.05
N PRO A 79 11.55 22.87 33.86
CA PRO A 79 11.47 21.59 34.57
C PRO A 79 11.75 21.70 36.08
N ASN A 80 12.32 22.82 36.54
CA ASN A 80 12.52 23.09 37.96
C ASN A 80 11.25 23.63 38.64
N LEU A 81 10.29 24.15 37.85
CA LEU A 81 9.02 24.69 38.35
C LEU A 81 7.86 23.72 38.15
N TRP A 82 7.91 22.91 37.10
CA TRP A 82 6.82 22.01 36.71
C TRP A 82 7.30 20.56 36.74
N SER A 83 6.50 19.68 37.37
CA SER A 83 6.73 18.24 37.23
C SER A 83 6.55 17.82 35.77
N PRO A 84 7.18 16.71 35.32
CA PRO A 84 7.00 16.21 33.95
C PRO A 84 5.53 16.03 33.54
N GLU A 85 4.67 15.60 34.46
CA GLU A 85 3.24 15.42 34.23
C GLU A 85 2.52 16.76 33.99
N LEU A 86 2.81 17.77 34.82
CA LEU A 86 2.22 19.10 34.68
C LEU A 86 2.77 19.85 33.46
N ALA A 87 4.07 19.70 33.17
CA ALA A 87 4.67 20.22 31.94
C ALA A 87 4.01 19.60 30.70
N GLY A 88 3.76 18.28 30.74
CA GLY A 88 2.99 17.58 29.71
C GLY A 88 1.60 18.19 29.52
N LEU A 89 0.82 18.36 30.60
CA LEU A 89 -0.51 18.97 30.56
C LEU A 89 -0.50 20.43 30.07
N LEU A 90 0.54 21.21 30.41
CA LEU A 90 0.73 22.57 29.90
C LEU A 90 0.93 22.57 28.39
N ILE A 91 1.78 21.67 27.90
CA ILE A 91 2.11 21.54 26.48
C ILE A 91 0.90 21.04 25.67
N SER A 92 0.13 20.07 26.19
CA SER A 92 -1.00 19.45 25.49
C SER A 92 -2.31 20.24 25.62
N ASP A 93 -2.77 20.45 26.85
CA ASP A 93 -4.19 20.73 27.12
C ASP A 93 -4.43 22.16 27.63
N LEU A 94 -3.47 22.71 28.37
CA LEU A 94 -3.58 24.06 28.94
C LEU A 94 -2.98 25.14 28.05
N GLY A 95 -2.49 24.76 26.86
CA GLY A 95 -2.16 25.71 25.79
C GLY A 95 -0.90 26.53 26.06
N TRP A 96 0.21 25.90 26.46
CA TRP A 96 1.52 26.57 26.58
C TRP A 96 1.86 27.37 25.31
N PHE A 97 1.72 26.73 24.16
CA PHE A 97 1.97 27.36 22.85
C PHE A 97 0.89 28.33 22.38
N THR A 98 -0.14 28.58 23.21
CA THR A 98 -1.15 29.63 22.97
C THR A 98 -0.87 30.90 23.77
N ASP A 99 0.13 30.91 24.65
CA ASP A 99 0.57 32.10 25.35
C ASP A 99 1.49 32.96 24.46
N PRO A 100 1.16 34.22 24.15
CA PRO A 100 1.95 35.07 23.26
C PRO A 100 3.42 35.23 23.70
N ARG A 101 3.69 35.12 25.01
CA ARG A 101 5.04 35.26 25.57
C ARG A 101 5.99 34.15 25.12
N THR A 102 5.47 33.01 24.65
CA THR A 102 6.29 31.89 24.18
C THR A 102 6.98 32.15 22.84
N LEU A 103 6.60 33.18 22.08
CA LEU A 103 7.33 33.65 20.89
C LEU A 103 7.62 35.16 20.91
N GLY A 104 7.24 35.84 22.00
CA GLY A 104 7.33 37.28 22.16
C GLY A 104 8.58 37.74 22.93
N HIS A 105 8.92 39.02 22.75
CA HIS A 105 9.93 39.70 23.55
C HIS A 105 9.45 39.89 25.01
N PRO A 106 10.31 39.78 26.04
CA PRO A 106 11.75 39.52 25.99
C PRO A 106 12.17 38.05 26.00
N GLY A 107 11.21 37.11 26.06
CA GLY A 107 11.51 35.68 26.15
C GLY A 107 12.25 35.14 24.93
N ILE A 108 11.88 35.64 23.74
CA ILE A 108 12.58 35.37 22.49
C ILE A 108 13.11 36.68 21.90
N PRO A 109 14.38 36.74 21.45
CA PRO A 109 14.92 37.90 20.75
C PRO A 109 14.07 38.27 19.53
N LEU A 110 13.98 39.55 19.18
CA LEU A 110 13.25 39.99 17.99
C LEU A 110 13.75 39.28 16.72
N HIS A 111 15.05 39.06 16.61
CA HIS A 111 15.65 38.26 15.54
C HIS A 111 16.49 37.14 16.16
N PRO A 112 15.90 35.96 16.41
CA PRO A 112 16.64 34.81 16.91
C PRO A 112 17.72 34.41 15.91
N ASP A 113 18.92 34.11 16.40
CA ASP A 113 19.98 33.54 15.59
C ASP A 113 19.82 32.01 15.44
N ILE A 114 20.76 31.38 14.74
CA ILE A 114 20.77 29.95 14.46
C ILE A 114 20.77 29.06 15.72
N ASP A 115 21.17 29.58 16.90
CA ASP A 115 21.17 28.79 18.12
C ASP A 115 19.75 28.53 18.67
N TRP A 116 18.77 29.32 18.20
CA TRP A 116 17.35 29.07 18.45
C TRP A 116 16.74 28.07 17.48
N PHE A 117 17.51 27.50 16.55
CA PHE A 117 17.03 26.53 15.59
C PHE A 117 17.72 25.18 15.79
N ASP A 118 17.10 24.14 15.26
CA ASP A 118 17.78 22.88 15.07
C ASP A 118 18.59 22.93 13.76
N ARG A 119 19.92 22.89 13.88
CA ARG A 119 20.84 23.13 12.76
C ARG A 119 20.68 22.10 11.65
N ASP A 120 20.36 20.86 12.00
CA ASP A 120 20.22 19.81 11.01
C ASP A 120 18.86 19.89 10.32
N VAL A 121 17.78 20.22 11.05
CA VAL A 121 16.47 20.49 10.44
C VAL A 121 16.53 21.72 9.53
N VAL A 122 17.24 22.79 9.92
CA VAL A 122 17.48 23.96 9.06
C VAL A 122 18.22 23.57 7.78
N LYS A 123 19.26 22.73 7.90
CA LYS A 123 19.99 22.23 6.74
C LYS A 123 19.09 21.42 5.80
N ASP A 124 18.23 20.57 6.34
CA ASP A 124 17.26 19.80 5.55
C ASP A 124 16.22 20.70 4.88
N ALA A 125 15.73 21.73 5.57
CA ALA A 125 14.81 22.73 5.02
C ALA A 125 15.46 23.54 3.89
N LEU A 126 16.70 24.00 4.07
CA LEU A 126 17.46 24.69 3.02
C LEU A 126 17.71 23.77 1.81
N SER A 127 18.02 22.49 2.05
CA SER A 127 18.17 21.49 1.00
C SER A 127 16.87 21.29 0.20
N ALA A 128 15.72 21.25 0.90
CA ALA A 128 14.41 21.18 0.26
C ALA A 128 14.15 22.37 -0.68
N MET A 129 14.55 23.57 -0.25
CA MET A 129 14.39 24.82 -1.00
C MET A 129 15.35 24.94 -2.20
N GLN A 130 16.41 24.13 -2.26
CA GLN A 130 17.35 24.10 -3.40
C GLN A 130 16.79 23.37 -4.62
N ASP A 131 15.71 22.58 -4.47
CA ASP A 131 14.99 21.94 -5.58
C ASP A 131 13.51 22.38 -5.62
N PRO A 132 13.24 23.67 -5.95
CA PRO A 132 11.88 24.17 -6.03
C PRO A 132 11.07 23.53 -7.18
N THR A 133 11.73 22.86 -8.13
CA THR A 133 11.07 22.23 -9.28
C THR A 133 10.37 20.94 -8.92
N ASN A 134 11.00 20.09 -8.11
CA ASN A 134 10.45 18.79 -7.72
C ASN A 134 9.95 18.75 -6.28
N THR A 135 10.30 19.74 -5.45
CA THR A 135 9.97 19.72 -4.02
C THR A 135 9.02 20.86 -3.66
N LEU A 136 7.95 20.48 -2.95
CA LEU A 136 7.09 21.38 -2.20
C LEU A 136 7.56 21.39 -0.74
N ALA A 137 8.20 22.49 -0.32
CA ALA A 137 8.72 22.65 1.04
C ALA A 137 7.76 23.51 1.87
N VAL A 138 7.11 22.93 2.87
CA VAL A 138 6.07 23.62 3.66
C VAL A 138 6.38 23.57 5.14
N LEU A 139 6.01 24.64 5.85
CA LEU A 139 6.00 24.67 7.31
C LEU A 139 4.57 24.38 7.79
N LEU A 140 4.40 23.44 8.70
CA LEU A 140 3.09 23.04 9.22
C LEU A 140 3.09 23.00 10.74
N THR A 141 2.53 24.04 11.36
CA THR A 141 2.58 24.24 12.81
C THR A 141 1.19 24.22 13.48
N GLY A 142 1.15 23.74 14.71
CA GLY A 142 -0.02 23.84 15.58
C GLY A 142 -0.28 25.25 16.12
N ARG A 143 0.60 26.23 15.87
CA ARG A 143 0.42 27.63 16.27
C ARG A 143 -0.76 28.27 15.54
N ARG A 144 -1.46 29.16 16.24
CA ARG A 144 -2.58 29.91 15.66
C ARG A 144 -2.08 31.01 14.74
N GLY A 145 -2.55 31.01 13.49
CA GLY A 145 -2.14 32.00 12.49
C GLY A 145 -2.47 33.42 12.92
N SER A 146 -3.64 33.63 13.51
CA SER A 146 -4.11 34.94 13.98
C SER A 146 -3.28 35.54 15.14
N LEU A 147 -2.46 34.74 15.82
CA LEU A 147 -1.65 35.19 16.96
C LEU A 147 -0.16 35.19 16.67
N TYR A 148 0.29 34.25 15.82
CA TYR A 148 1.71 33.96 15.64
C TYR A 148 2.16 33.93 14.19
N GLY A 149 1.25 34.05 13.22
CA GLY A 149 1.55 33.90 11.80
C GLY A 149 2.73 34.78 11.38
N ASP A 150 2.59 36.09 11.59
CA ASP A 150 3.63 37.08 11.28
C ASP A 150 4.93 36.77 12.00
N ARG A 151 4.84 36.40 13.28
CA ARG A 151 6.02 36.17 14.10
C ARG A 151 6.83 34.95 13.65
N VAL A 152 6.15 33.85 13.32
CA VAL A 152 6.80 32.63 12.82
C VAL A 152 7.43 32.89 11.45
N VAL A 153 6.71 33.55 10.55
CA VAL A 153 7.23 33.93 9.22
C VAL A 153 8.44 34.85 9.37
N GLU A 154 8.37 35.87 10.22
CA GLU A 154 9.47 36.79 10.51
C GLU A 154 10.71 36.05 11.03
N ILE A 155 10.54 35.13 11.99
CA ILE A 155 11.63 34.31 12.53
C ILE A 155 12.31 33.49 11.42
N CYS A 156 11.54 32.84 10.55
CA CYS A 156 12.06 32.04 9.44
C CYS A 156 12.75 32.92 8.37
N MET A 157 12.15 34.05 8.00
CA MET A 157 12.64 34.93 6.93
C MET A 157 13.84 35.79 7.36
N ASN A 158 14.00 36.05 8.66
CA ASN A 158 15.11 36.84 9.18
C ASN A 158 16.29 36.01 9.67
N LEU A 159 16.20 34.66 9.63
CA LEU A 159 17.33 33.79 9.94
C LEU A 159 18.55 34.16 9.06
N LYS A 160 19.73 34.22 9.69
CA LYS A 160 21.01 34.51 9.03
C LYS A 160 21.98 33.33 9.17
N PRO A 161 22.82 33.08 8.15
CA PRO A 161 22.94 33.83 6.89
C PRO A 161 21.80 33.55 5.91
N ASP A 162 21.19 32.38 5.99
CA ASP A 162 20.21 31.90 5.02
C ASP A 162 18.78 31.96 5.60
N PRO A 163 17.85 32.69 4.95
CA PRO A 163 16.45 32.68 5.34
C PRO A 163 15.78 31.35 4.95
N LEU A 164 14.63 31.07 5.55
CA LEU A 164 13.82 29.88 5.28
C LEU A 164 12.49 30.24 4.58
N PRO A 165 12.51 30.56 3.28
CA PRO A 165 11.31 30.89 2.51
C PRO A 165 10.53 29.63 2.12
N PHE A 166 9.81 29.04 3.08
CA PHE A 166 8.88 27.94 2.78
C PHE A 166 7.86 28.38 1.73
N ASP A 167 7.48 27.45 0.86
CA ASP A 167 6.50 27.68 -0.20
C ASP A 167 5.13 28.04 0.37
N ILE A 168 4.75 27.39 1.48
CA ILE A 168 3.51 27.63 2.20
C ILE A 168 3.75 27.48 3.70
N PHE A 169 3.20 28.42 4.47
CA PHE A 169 3.14 28.36 5.93
C PHE A 169 1.71 28.01 6.35
N PHE A 170 1.54 26.83 6.95
CA PHE A 170 0.26 26.36 7.45
C PHE A 170 0.17 26.56 8.96
N PHE A 171 -0.85 27.29 9.37
CA PHE A 171 -1.16 27.58 10.77
C PHE A 171 -2.50 27.00 11.16
N LYS A 172 -2.62 26.60 12.43
CA LYS A 172 -3.87 26.11 12.98
C LYS A 172 -4.89 27.24 13.05
N GLU A 173 -6.12 26.96 12.63
CA GLU A 173 -7.21 27.93 12.70
C GLU A 173 -7.81 28.03 14.12
N PRO A 174 -8.47 29.15 14.45
CA PRO A 174 -9.10 29.34 15.75
C PRO A 174 -10.23 28.34 16.03
N HIS A 175 -10.32 27.86 17.27
CA HIS A 175 -11.39 26.95 17.72
C HIS A 175 -12.71 27.66 18.07
N ASP A 176 -12.68 28.99 18.18
CA ASP A 176 -13.82 29.83 18.56
C ASP A 176 -14.76 30.15 17.38
N THR A 177 -14.49 29.58 16.20
CA THR A 177 -15.41 29.67 15.07
C THR A 177 -16.70 28.90 15.37
N THR A 178 -17.84 29.41 14.90
CA THR A 178 -19.13 28.68 14.98
C THR A 178 -19.21 27.53 13.98
N GLU A 179 -18.16 27.31 13.18
CA GLU A 179 -18.16 26.38 12.05
C GLU A 179 -17.53 25.04 12.43
N PRO A 180 -18.30 23.93 12.43
CA PRO A 180 -17.78 22.62 12.84
C PRO A 180 -16.59 22.12 12.04
N ARG A 181 -16.45 22.52 10.76
CA ARG A 181 -15.34 22.11 9.88
C ARG A 181 -14.00 22.72 10.25
N LEU A 182 -14.00 23.84 10.98
CA LEU A 182 -12.78 24.54 11.40
C LEU A 182 -12.37 24.16 12.83
N ARG A 183 -13.16 23.30 13.50
CA ARG A 183 -12.89 22.81 14.85
C ARG A 183 -12.20 21.46 14.78
N TYR A 184 -10.88 21.49 14.91
CA TYR A 184 -10.10 20.26 15.04
C TYR A 184 -10.04 19.81 16.50
N PRO A 185 -10.35 18.54 16.81
CA PRO A 185 -10.27 18.04 18.19
C PRO A 185 -8.90 18.22 18.83
N ASN A 186 -7.84 18.09 18.02
CA ASN A 186 -6.45 18.19 18.45
C ASN A 186 -5.60 18.82 17.32
N THR A 187 -4.28 18.90 17.49
CA THR A 187 -3.38 19.46 16.47
C THR A 187 -3.08 18.50 15.33
N ILE A 188 -3.01 17.21 15.60
CA ILE A 188 -2.71 16.20 14.58
C ILE A 188 -3.83 16.10 13.54
N ASN A 189 -5.11 16.13 13.93
CA ASN A 189 -6.25 16.13 13.00
C ASN A 189 -6.22 17.32 12.03
N PHE A 190 -5.79 18.49 12.50
CA PHE A 190 -5.54 19.65 11.64
C PHE A 190 -4.42 19.35 10.62
N LYS A 191 -3.27 18.84 11.09
CA LYS A 191 -2.14 18.52 10.22
C LYS A 191 -2.49 17.47 9.17
N LEU A 192 -3.26 16.44 9.55
CA LEU A 192 -3.75 15.40 8.65
C LEU A 192 -4.66 15.93 7.55
N ASP A 193 -5.58 16.82 7.90
CA ASP A 193 -6.49 17.40 6.93
C ASP A 193 -5.74 18.31 5.93
N VAL A 194 -4.79 19.12 6.41
CA VAL A 194 -3.89 19.90 5.53
C VAL A 194 -3.11 18.97 4.60
N LEU A 195 -2.47 17.93 5.13
CA LEU A 195 -1.74 16.94 4.33
C LEU A 195 -2.65 16.32 3.26
N SER A 196 -3.90 16.00 3.61
CA SER A 196 -4.87 15.47 2.65
C SER A 196 -5.12 16.40 1.50
N ARG A 197 -5.34 17.69 1.79
CA ARG A 197 -5.64 18.66 0.74
C ARG A 197 -4.44 18.95 -0.15
N ILE A 198 -3.22 18.91 0.41
CA ILE A 198 -1.99 19.01 -0.39
C ILE A 198 -1.91 17.83 -1.36
N LEU A 199 -2.04 16.60 -0.89
CA LEU A 199 -1.92 15.41 -1.74
C LEU A 199 -3.03 15.31 -2.80
N GLU A 200 -4.23 15.81 -2.49
CA GLU A 200 -5.33 15.94 -3.46
C GLU A 200 -5.04 17.00 -4.53
N ALA A 201 -4.45 18.13 -4.14
CA ALA A 201 -4.12 19.22 -5.05
C ALA A 201 -2.88 18.94 -5.91
N PHE A 202 -1.97 18.09 -5.43
CA PHE A 202 -0.71 17.75 -6.09
C PHE A 202 -0.57 16.22 -6.25
N PRO A 203 -1.36 15.60 -7.15
CA PRO A 203 -1.38 14.15 -7.32
C PRO A 203 -0.08 13.57 -7.88
N THR A 204 0.85 14.42 -8.35
CA THR A 204 2.19 14.02 -8.82
C THR A 204 3.16 13.75 -7.67
N ILE A 205 2.83 14.12 -6.43
CA ILE A 205 3.69 13.90 -5.26
C ILE A 205 3.79 12.39 -5.00
N LYS A 206 5.04 11.92 -5.03
CA LYS A 206 5.46 10.53 -4.84
C LYS A 206 6.28 10.35 -3.57
N HIS A 207 6.78 11.40 -2.94
CA HIS A 207 7.62 11.27 -1.76
C HIS A 207 7.15 12.27 -0.71
N VAL A 208 6.92 11.81 0.52
CA VAL A 208 6.55 12.68 1.65
C VAL A 208 7.55 12.47 2.77
N GLU A 209 8.20 13.55 3.19
CA GLU A 209 9.06 13.59 4.36
C GLU A 209 8.47 14.57 5.39
N PHE A 210 8.43 14.16 6.66
CA PHE A 210 7.76 14.89 7.74
C PHE A 210 8.69 14.99 8.94
N TRP A 211 9.03 16.21 9.36
CA TRP A 211 9.81 16.50 10.56
C TRP A 211 8.84 16.95 11.66
N GLU A 212 8.85 16.25 12.79
CA GLU A 212 7.95 16.46 13.92
C GLU A 212 8.59 15.91 15.20
N ASP A 213 8.46 16.63 16.31
CA ASP A 213 9.09 16.29 17.59
C ASP A 213 8.23 15.38 18.47
N ARG A 214 6.91 15.31 18.22
CA ARG A 214 5.98 14.59 19.11
C ARG A 214 5.80 13.14 18.68
N PRO A 215 6.28 12.16 19.46
CA PRO A 215 6.10 10.75 19.15
C PRO A 215 4.63 10.37 19.00
N LYS A 216 3.73 10.95 19.81
CA LYS A 216 2.29 10.66 19.74
C LYS A 216 1.64 11.05 18.40
N HIS A 217 2.14 12.07 17.72
CA HIS A 217 1.64 12.43 16.39
C HIS A 217 1.99 11.37 15.34
N ILE A 218 2.96 10.49 15.63
CA ILE A 218 3.57 9.55 14.68
C ILE A 218 3.30 8.09 15.07
N GLU A 219 3.56 7.72 16.33
CA GLU A 219 3.49 6.36 16.87
C GLU A 219 2.08 5.85 17.16
N HIS A 220 1.17 6.75 17.53
CA HIS A 220 -0.06 6.39 18.25
C HIS A 220 -1.30 7.09 17.75
N ASP A 221 -1.24 7.77 16.61
CA ASP A 221 -2.45 8.25 15.99
C ASP A 221 -2.97 7.21 14.99
N PRO A 222 -3.94 6.35 15.38
CA PRO A 222 -4.60 5.46 14.45
C PRO A 222 -5.29 6.22 13.32
N GLU A 223 -5.58 7.53 13.47
CA GLU A 223 -6.06 8.37 12.38
C GLU A 223 -4.93 8.70 11.38
N LEU A 224 -3.72 9.08 11.80
CA LEU A 224 -2.59 9.24 10.86
C LEU A 224 -2.29 7.92 10.16
N LYS A 225 -2.20 6.83 10.94
CA LYS A 225 -1.95 5.50 10.39
C LYS A 225 -3.05 5.07 9.42
N LYS A 226 -4.32 5.16 9.80
CA LYS A 226 -5.46 4.84 8.93
C LYS A 226 -5.55 5.77 7.71
N TYR A 227 -5.26 7.05 7.90
CA TYR A 227 -5.29 8.05 6.84
C TYR A 227 -4.22 7.74 5.79
N LEU A 228 -3.00 7.49 6.26
CA LEU A 228 -1.92 7.03 5.40
C LEU A 228 -2.23 5.64 4.83
N GLU A 229 -2.83 4.69 5.57
CA GLU A 229 -3.23 3.35 5.09
C GLU A 229 -4.32 3.37 3.99
N LEU A 230 -5.19 4.37 4.02
CA LEU A 230 -6.22 4.56 2.99
C LEU A 230 -5.63 5.08 1.68
N ARG A 231 -4.44 5.69 1.73
CA ARG A 231 -3.74 6.29 0.59
C ARG A 231 -2.45 5.54 0.22
N PHE A 232 -1.90 4.74 1.12
CA PHE A 232 -0.63 4.03 1.07
C PHE A 232 -0.73 2.68 1.83
N GLU A 233 0.12 1.66 1.60
CA GLU A 233 -0.05 0.35 2.28
C GLU A 233 0.37 0.33 3.78
N GLU A 234 -0.19 -0.58 4.59
CA GLU A 234 0.06 -0.73 6.06
C GLU A 234 1.54 -0.94 6.42
N ASP A 235 2.33 -1.51 5.53
CA ASP A 235 3.79 -1.67 5.73
C ASP A 235 4.54 -0.33 5.58
N LEU A 236 4.03 0.60 4.75
CA LEU A 236 4.55 1.98 4.68
C LEU A 236 4.25 2.73 5.99
N VAL A 237 2.98 2.64 6.39
CA VAL A 237 2.47 2.72 7.76
C VAL A 237 3.53 2.58 8.84
N ASN A 238 3.89 1.31 8.99
CA ASN A 238 4.77 0.85 10.02
C ASN A 238 6.23 1.24 9.75
N ASP A 239 6.68 1.38 8.51
CA ASP A 239 8.08 1.73 8.20
C ASP A 239 8.40 3.22 8.40
N LEU A 240 7.48 4.13 8.03
CA LEU A 240 7.54 5.57 8.38
C LEU A 240 7.59 5.75 9.89
N VAL A 241 6.70 5.05 10.61
CA VAL A 241 6.63 5.09 12.07
C VAL A 241 7.88 4.48 12.69
N ASN A 242 8.27 3.25 12.33
CA ASN A 242 9.41 2.56 12.96
C ASN A 242 10.76 3.22 12.67
N LYS A 243 11.00 3.75 11.46
CA LYS A 243 12.25 4.46 11.13
C LYS A 243 12.32 5.84 11.78
N HIS A 244 11.19 6.49 12.02
CA HIS A 244 11.11 7.74 12.77
C HIS A 244 11.31 7.48 14.28
N ASN A 245 10.74 6.41 14.83
CA ASN A 245 10.89 6.05 16.25
C ASN A 245 12.34 5.72 16.64
N ALA A 246 13.14 5.21 15.70
CA ALA A 246 14.58 5.03 15.88
C ALA A 246 15.35 6.37 16.03
N ARG A 247 14.69 7.52 15.87
CA ARG A 247 15.30 8.86 15.80
C ARG A 247 14.82 9.83 16.87
N ILE A 248 13.81 9.48 17.68
CA ILE A 248 13.37 10.30 18.80
C ILE A 248 14.49 10.32 19.84
N PRO A 249 15.15 11.46 20.10
CA PRO A 249 16.11 11.54 21.18
C PRO A 249 15.38 11.48 22.52
N GLN A 250 15.91 10.76 23.49
CA GLN A 250 15.62 11.10 24.88
C GLN A 250 16.09 12.53 25.11
N LEU A 251 15.17 13.44 25.43
CA LEU A 251 15.43 14.83 25.78
C LEU A 251 16.48 14.89 26.90
N CYS A 252 17.65 15.45 26.60
CA CYS A 252 18.65 15.82 27.61
C CYS A 252 18.67 17.33 27.79
N VAL A 253 18.52 17.78 29.05
CA VAL A 253 18.54 19.20 29.42
C VAL A 253 20.00 19.67 29.53
N SER A 254 20.36 20.77 28.84
CA SER A 254 21.65 21.42 29.08
C SER A 254 21.67 22.04 30.49
N PRO A 255 22.62 21.65 31.37
CA PRO A 255 22.70 22.21 32.72
C PRO A 255 23.05 23.71 32.75
N ALA A 256 23.62 24.25 31.66
CA ALA A 256 24.17 25.61 31.64
C ALA A 256 23.17 26.67 31.14
N THR A 257 22.24 26.31 30.27
CA THR A 257 21.33 27.27 29.62
C THR A 257 19.86 27.00 29.91
N GLY A 258 19.51 25.82 30.44
CA GLY A 258 18.11 25.38 30.55
C GLY A 258 17.43 25.18 29.18
N LEU A 259 18.17 25.32 28.08
CA LEU A 259 17.72 25.07 26.72
C LEU A 259 17.97 23.59 26.37
N TYR A 260 17.03 22.98 25.67
CA TYR A 260 17.18 21.61 25.17
C TYR A 260 18.14 21.62 23.99
N SER A 261 19.23 20.84 24.07
CA SER A 261 20.11 20.56 22.94
C SER A 261 19.73 19.19 22.37
N SER A 262 19.26 19.17 21.12
CA SER A 262 18.99 17.93 20.37
C SER A 262 20.34 17.31 19.97
N PRO A 263 20.53 15.98 20.03
CA PRO A 263 21.60 15.33 19.28
C PRO A 263 21.36 15.49 17.77
N PRO A 264 22.39 15.26 16.93
CA PRO A 264 22.31 15.53 15.49
C PRO A 264 21.19 14.74 14.81
N VAL A 265 20.40 15.42 13.98
CA VAL A 265 19.29 14.84 13.21
C VAL A 265 19.89 13.97 12.11
N THR A 266 19.51 12.69 12.09
CA THR A 266 19.96 11.77 11.04
C THR A 266 18.98 11.79 9.88
N LEU A 267 19.46 12.11 8.68
CA LEU A 267 18.67 12.23 7.43
C LEU A 267 17.78 11.00 7.17
N VAL A 268 16.51 11.22 6.79
CA VAL A 268 15.62 10.17 6.25
C VAL A 268 16.10 9.84 4.84
N THR A 269 16.34 8.56 4.53
CA THR A 269 16.54 8.16 3.13
C THR A 269 15.23 8.35 2.37
N PRO A 270 15.24 8.94 1.16
CA PRO A 270 14.06 9.17 0.35
C PRO A 270 13.25 7.88 0.16
N VAL A 271 11.94 8.03 0.26
CA VAL A 271 10.98 6.93 0.29
C VAL A 271 10.33 6.82 -1.08
N GLU A 272 10.79 5.92 -1.96
CA GLU A 272 10.36 5.92 -3.36
C GLU A 272 8.94 5.35 -3.55
N ILE A 273 7.95 6.14 -3.95
CA ILE A 273 6.66 5.60 -4.40
C ILE A 273 6.81 5.04 -5.82
N VAL A 274 6.53 3.75 -5.99
CA VAL A 274 6.44 3.08 -7.29
C VAL A 274 5.05 2.49 -7.48
N GLU A 275 4.59 2.45 -8.73
CA GLU A 275 3.40 1.67 -9.04
C GLU A 275 3.79 0.20 -9.23
N GLU A 276 3.18 -0.69 -8.45
CA GLU A 276 3.28 -2.13 -8.64
C GLU A 276 1.94 -2.67 -9.14
N VAL A 277 1.99 -3.59 -10.10
CA VAL A 277 0.80 -4.31 -10.56
C VAL A 277 0.51 -5.41 -9.55
N LYS A 278 -0.60 -5.31 -8.81
CA LYS A 278 -1.01 -6.33 -7.82
C LYS A 278 -1.51 -7.60 -8.50
N TYR A 279 -2.31 -7.43 -9.54
CA TYR A 279 -2.83 -8.52 -10.35
C TYR A 279 -3.27 -8.00 -11.71
N THR A 280 -3.31 -8.92 -12.67
CA THR A 280 -3.91 -8.73 -13.99
C THR A 280 -5.23 -9.50 -14.04
N GLY A 281 -6.29 -8.87 -14.54
CA GLY A 281 -7.64 -9.43 -14.49
C GLY A 281 -8.60 -8.81 -15.50
N ILE A 282 -9.89 -9.13 -15.37
CA ILE A 282 -10.97 -8.60 -16.21
C ILE A 282 -11.89 -7.76 -15.33
N MET A 283 -12.02 -6.48 -15.65
CA MET A 283 -12.93 -5.57 -14.99
C MET A 283 -14.29 -5.63 -15.69
N LEU A 284 -15.30 -6.16 -15.02
CA LEU A 284 -16.64 -6.24 -15.62
C LEU A 284 -17.22 -4.85 -15.84
N ASP A 285 -17.99 -4.66 -16.91
CA ASP A 285 -18.69 -3.39 -17.15
C ASP A 285 -19.90 -3.21 -16.20
N ARG A 286 -20.44 -2.00 -16.11
CA ARG A 286 -21.53 -1.68 -15.17
C ARG A 286 -22.81 -2.49 -15.44
N SER A 287 -23.15 -2.70 -16.71
CA SER A 287 -24.33 -3.48 -17.13
C SER A 287 -24.22 -4.93 -16.70
N SER A 288 -23.09 -5.56 -16.97
CA SER A 288 -22.80 -6.96 -16.69
C SER A 288 -22.73 -7.21 -15.20
N ARG A 289 -22.13 -6.28 -14.43
CA ARG A 289 -22.17 -6.30 -12.95
C ARG A 289 -23.60 -6.33 -12.43
N SER A 290 -24.44 -5.41 -12.91
CA SER A 290 -25.81 -5.28 -12.45
C SER A 290 -26.64 -6.51 -12.83
N ALA A 291 -26.48 -7.01 -14.05
CA ALA A 291 -27.17 -8.20 -14.53
C ALA A 291 -26.76 -9.45 -13.73
N LEU A 292 -25.47 -9.58 -13.41
CA LEU A 292 -24.95 -10.70 -12.64
C LEU A 292 -25.43 -10.69 -11.19
N LEU A 293 -25.43 -9.53 -10.53
CA LEU A 293 -25.95 -9.37 -9.18
C LEU A 293 -27.47 -9.65 -9.10
N ASN A 294 -28.22 -9.28 -10.14
CA ASN A 294 -29.66 -9.58 -10.22
C ASN A 294 -29.95 -11.06 -10.54
N ALA A 295 -29.08 -11.71 -11.31
CA ALA A 295 -29.28 -13.08 -11.77
C ALA A 295 -28.81 -14.15 -10.78
N VAL A 296 -27.86 -13.82 -9.90
CA VAL A 296 -27.40 -14.75 -8.85
C VAL A 296 -28.33 -14.62 -7.64
N PRO A 297 -29.15 -15.65 -7.33
CA PRO A 297 -30.07 -15.59 -6.21
C PRO A 297 -29.28 -15.57 -4.90
N VAL A 298 -29.27 -14.42 -4.23
CA VAL A 298 -28.80 -14.33 -2.85
C VAL A 298 -29.98 -14.67 -1.96
N SER A 299 -30.01 -15.88 -1.40
CA SER A 299 -31.06 -16.27 -0.44
C SER A 299 -30.98 -15.36 0.78
N THR A 300 -31.96 -14.46 0.93
CA THR A 300 -32.01 -13.51 2.05
C THR A 300 -32.70 -14.09 3.28
N GLU A 301 -33.39 -15.22 3.19
CA GLU A 301 -34.29 -15.67 4.25
C GLU A 301 -34.12 -17.17 4.55
N ASN A 302 -33.63 -17.48 5.77
CA ASN A 302 -33.78 -18.73 6.53
C ASN A 302 -32.72 -19.85 6.48
N ASP A 303 -31.65 -19.79 5.67
CA ASP A 303 -30.67 -20.91 5.62
C ASP A 303 -29.51 -20.82 6.63
N GLY A 304 -29.56 -19.88 7.60
CA GLY A 304 -28.49 -19.72 8.61
C GLY A 304 -27.14 -19.24 8.06
N CYS A 305 -27.06 -18.95 6.75
CA CYS A 305 -25.90 -18.34 6.11
C CYS A 305 -26.03 -16.83 6.23
N HIS A 306 -25.14 -16.17 6.98
CA HIS A 306 -25.17 -14.72 7.21
C HIS A 306 -24.66 -13.95 5.98
N ILE A 307 -25.38 -14.02 4.86
CA ILE A 307 -24.97 -13.42 3.58
C ILE A 307 -25.03 -11.88 3.60
N PHE A 308 -25.73 -11.30 4.57
CA PHE A 308 -25.95 -9.84 4.71
C PHE A 308 -24.67 -9.00 4.91
N GLN A 309 -23.51 -9.61 5.13
CA GLN A 309 -22.22 -8.90 5.30
C GLN A 309 -21.25 -9.07 4.12
N MET A 310 -21.66 -9.71 3.03
CA MET A 310 -20.77 -9.94 1.90
C MET A 310 -20.69 -8.72 0.99
N VAL A 311 -19.48 -8.33 0.62
CA VAL A 311 -19.24 -7.26 -0.36
C VAL A 311 -19.09 -7.92 -1.73
N PRO A 312 -19.81 -7.46 -2.77
CA PRO A 312 -19.66 -8.01 -4.09
C PRO A 312 -18.28 -7.68 -4.66
N ASN A 313 -17.55 -8.71 -5.11
CA ASN A 313 -16.32 -8.53 -5.85
C ASN A 313 -16.59 -8.75 -7.34
N LEU A 314 -16.32 -7.71 -8.14
CA LEU A 314 -16.82 -7.57 -9.51
C LEU A 314 -15.70 -7.50 -10.56
N HIS A 315 -14.52 -8.03 -10.21
CA HIS A 315 -13.43 -8.27 -11.14
C HIS A 315 -13.03 -9.75 -11.12
N VAL A 316 -12.62 -10.25 -12.28
CA VAL A 316 -12.09 -11.60 -12.46
C VAL A 316 -10.57 -11.52 -12.36
N MET A 317 -9.95 -12.25 -11.45
CA MET A 317 -8.49 -12.30 -11.36
C MET A 317 -7.96 -13.38 -12.31
N MET A 318 -6.97 -13.04 -13.13
CA MET A 318 -6.33 -13.98 -14.05
C MET A 318 -4.93 -14.38 -13.54
N TYR A 319 -4.12 -13.38 -13.21
CA TYR A 319 -2.73 -13.55 -12.77
C TYR A 319 -2.43 -12.66 -11.57
N LEU A 320 -1.55 -13.12 -10.68
CA LEU A 320 -0.95 -12.27 -9.64
C LEU A 320 0.24 -11.54 -10.26
N GLY A 321 0.32 -10.22 -10.09
CA GLY A 321 1.38 -9.41 -10.68
C GLY A 321 1.12 -8.91 -12.11
N HIS A 322 2.18 -8.29 -12.66
CA HIS A 322 2.29 -7.93 -14.07
C HIS A 322 2.40 -9.18 -14.95
N VAL A 323 1.85 -9.09 -16.16
CA VAL A 323 1.86 -10.17 -17.16
C VAL A 323 2.36 -9.59 -18.47
N GLU A 324 3.32 -10.26 -19.09
CA GLU A 324 3.88 -9.85 -20.38
C GLU A 324 2.80 -9.87 -21.48
N SER A 325 2.93 -8.98 -22.46
CA SER A 325 1.89 -8.76 -23.47
C SER A 325 1.63 -10.02 -24.33
N GLU A 326 2.66 -10.84 -24.56
CA GLU A 326 2.55 -12.11 -25.29
C GLU A 326 1.67 -13.12 -24.56
N GLU A 327 1.73 -13.14 -23.22
CA GLU A 327 0.91 -14.02 -22.39
C GLU A 327 -0.56 -13.58 -22.35
N LEU A 328 -0.85 -12.31 -22.65
CA LEU A 328 -2.21 -11.79 -22.77
C LEU A 328 -2.75 -11.81 -24.20
N ALA A 329 -1.94 -12.16 -25.20
CA ALA A 329 -2.32 -12.12 -26.61
C ALA A 329 -3.56 -12.99 -26.92
N TRP A 330 -3.70 -14.14 -26.24
CA TRP A 330 -4.83 -15.04 -26.44
C TRP A 330 -6.19 -14.46 -25.98
N ILE A 331 -6.16 -13.47 -25.08
CA ILE A 331 -7.35 -12.74 -24.62
C ILE A 331 -7.45 -11.34 -25.23
N GLY A 332 -6.54 -11.00 -26.15
CA GLY A 332 -6.49 -9.72 -26.86
C GLY A 332 -5.58 -8.65 -26.25
N GLY A 333 -4.89 -8.93 -25.14
CA GLY A 333 -3.99 -7.97 -24.47
C GLY A 333 -4.67 -7.06 -23.44
N LEU A 334 -3.89 -6.19 -22.79
CA LEU A 334 -4.40 -5.17 -21.89
C LEU A 334 -5.32 -4.18 -22.64
N GLY A 335 -6.47 -3.86 -22.05
CA GLY A 335 -7.49 -3.00 -22.65
C GLY A 335 -8.46 -3.71 -23.58
N ALA A 336 -8.26 -5.00 -23.89
CA ALA A 336 -9.19 -5.76 -24.73
C ALA A 336 -10.56 -5.93 -24.07
N GLU A 337 -11.62 -5.73 -24.85
CA GLU A 337 -12.98 -6.09 -24.45
C GLU A 337 -13.19 -7.60 -24.64
N VAL A 338 -13.68 -8.25 -23.59
CA VAL A 338 -13.88 -9.70 -23.56
C VAL A 338 -15.33 -10.00 -23.18
N SER A 339 -15.88 -11.03 -23.81
CA SER A 339 -17.19 -11.57 -23.48
C SER A 339 -17.02 -12.91 -22.74
N LEU A 340 -17.71 -13.05 -21.62
CA LEU A 340 -17.66 -14.19 -20.73
C LEU A 340 -19.07 -14.79 -20.56
N GLN A 341 -19.14 -16.10 -20.31
CA GLN A 341 -20.36 -16.81 -20.02
C GLN A 341 -20.26 -17.50 -18.66
N VAL A 342 -21.33 -17.48 -17.86
CA VAL A 342 -21.35 -18.25 -16.61
C VAL A 342 -21.58 -19.73 -16.91
N ILE A 343 -20.66 -20.58 -16.47
CA ILE A 343 -20.74 -22.04 -16.66
C ILE A 343 -21.30 -22.70 -15.40
N LYS A 344 -20.69 -22.42 -14.26
CA LYS A 344 -21.02 -23.03 -12.97
C LYS A 344 -20.94 -21.98 -11.85
N TRP A 345 -21.50 -22.32 -10.71
CA TRP A 345 -21.33 -21.56 -9.48
C TRP A 345 -21.00 -22.51 -8.33
N GLY A 346 -20.39 -21.97 -7.28
CA GLY A 346 -20.04 -22.73 -6.10
C GLY A 346 -20.01 -21.85 -4.86
N ILE A 347 -20.09 -22.49 -3.70
CA ILE A 347 -20.21 -21.82 -2.42
C ILE A 347 -19.32 -22.48 -1.38
N ILE A 348 -18.65 -21.65 -0.57
CA ILE A 348 -18.11 -22.06 0.73
C ILE A 348 -18.98 -21.38 1.78
N PRO A 349 -19.76 -22.14 2.57
CA PRO A 349 -20.70 -21.57 3.54
C PRO A 349 -20.06 -20.51 4.44
N ASN A 350 -20.75 -19.38 4.60
CA ASN A 350 -20.31 -18.22 5.40
C ASN A 350 -18.97 -17.58 4.96
N LYS A 351 -18.44 -17.92 3.77
CA LYS A 351 -17.16 -17.40 3.29
C LYS A 351 -17.23 -16.77 1.92
N ILE A 352 -17.65 -17.53 0.91
CA ILE A 352 -17.54 -17.10 -0.48
C ILE A 352 -18.60 -17.73 -1.37
N ILE A 353 -19.12 -16.94 -2.32
CA ILE A 353 -19.88 -17.44 -3.47
C ILE A 353 -19.05 -17.06 -4.70
N ALA A 354 -18.78 -18.03 -5.57
CA ALA A 354 -17.98 -17.80 -6.77
C ALA A 354 -18.65 -18.39 -8.02
N LEU A 355 -18.29 -17.83 -9.17
CA LEU A 355 -18.73 -18.27 -10.48
C LEU A 355 -17.54 -18.79 -11.29
N GLN A 356 -17.75 -19.86 -12.05
CA GLN A 356 -16.86 -20.27 -13.14
C GLN A 356 -17.33 -19.62 -14.43
N LEU A 357 -16.43 -18.87 -15.06
CA LEU A 357 -16.70 -18.12 -16.28
C LEU A 357 -15.90 -18.72 -17.44
N GLY A 358 -16.55 -18.93 -18.58
CA GLY A 358 -15.90 -19.32 -19.83
C GLY A 358 -15.69 -18.11 -20.73
N LEU A 359 -14.55 -18.01 -21.40
CA LEU A 359 -14.37 -17.03 -22.48
C LEU A 359 -15.27 -17.40 -23.67
N ILE A 360 -16.15 -16.47 -24.07
CA ILE A 360 -16.88 -16.58 -25.32
C ILE A 360 -15.90 -16.14 -26.40
N ALA A 361 -15.61 -17.01 -27.37
CA ALA A 361 -14.71 -16.68 -28.47
C ALA A 361 -15.13 -15.35 -29.08
N ASN A 362 -14.27 -14.33 -28.96
CA ASN A 362 -14.44 -13.10 -29.71
C ASN A 362 -14.28 -13.51 -31.18
N ASN A 363 -15.39 -13.65 -31.90
CA ASN A 363 -15.35 -13.61 -33.35
C ASN A 363 -14.75 -12.24 -33.66
N GLY A 364 -13.44 -12.22 -33.94
CA GLY A 364 -12.74 -10.99 -34.25
C GLY A 364 -13.50 -10.24 -35.33
N PRO A 365 -13.39 -8.91 -35.42
CA PRO A 365 -13.92 -8.20 -36.58
C PRO A 365 -13.32 -8.88 -37.81
N ASP A 366 -14.17 -9.56 -38.59
CA ASP A 366 -13.76 -10.26 -39.80
C ASP A 366 -12.97 -9.29 -40.67
N ASN A 367 -11.65 -9.46 -40.70
CA ASN A 367 -10.85 -8.96 -41.80
C ASN A 367 -11.21 -9.81 -43.00
N ASP A 368 -11.76 -9.14 -44.00
CA ASP A 368 -12.12 -9.57 -45.34
C ASP A 368 -13.45 -10.31 -45.52
N GLY A 369 -14.34 -9.61 -46.23
CA GLY A 369 -15.55 -10.16 -46.79
C GLY A 369 -15.25 -11.32 -47.74
N ALA A 370 -15.64 -12.52 -47.32
CA ALA A 370 -15.97 -13.61 -48.23
C ALA A 370 -17.17 -14.35 -47.64
N VAL A 371 -18.33 -14.10 -48.26
CA VAL A 371 -19.60 -14.80 -47.99
C VAL A 371 -19.38 -16.30 -48.20
N SER A 372 -19.66 -17.11 -47.18
CA SER A 372 -20.05 -18.50 -47.35
C SER A 372 -20.95 -18.93 -46.20
N ALA A 373 -22.26 -18.89 -46.49
CA ALA A 373 -23.30 -19.41 -45.62
C ALA A 373 -23.18 -20.93 -45.51
N SER A 374 -23.21 -21.47 -44.28
CA SER A 374 -23.62 -22.84 -44.03
C SER A 374 -24.71 -22.88 -42.96
N ARG A 375 -25.86 -23.36 -43.41
CA ARG A 375 -27.12 -23.54 -42.68
C ARG A 375 -26.95 -24.47 -41.48
N VAL A 376 -27.47 -24.02 -40.35
CA VAL A 376 -27.91 -24.91 -39.26
C VAL A 376 -29.30 -25.43 -39.66
N THR A 377 -29.41 -26.73 -39.89
CA THR A 377 -30.70 -27.41 -40.05
C THR A 377 -31.21 -27.85 -38.68
N ASP A 378 -32.34 -27.27 -38.28
CA ASP A 378 -33.27 -27.83 -37.31
C ASP A 378 -33.86 -29.14 -37.85
N CYS A 379 -34.11 -30.11 -36.95
CA CYS A 379 -35.34 -30.91 -36.95
C CYS A 379 -35.46 -31.74 -35.67
N SER A 380 -36.42 -31.35 -34.84
CA SER A 380 -37.10 -32.19 -33.85
C SER A 380 -38.07 -33.16 -34.54
N VAL A 381 -38.28 -34.35 -33.96
CA VAL A 381 -39.60 -34.94 -33.58
C VAL A 381 -39.48 -36.47 -33.39
N SER A 382 -40.12 -36.91 -32.32
CA SER A 382 -40.43 -38.23 -31.76
C SER A 382 -40.86 -39.37 -32.71
N MET A 383 -40.61 -40.63 -32.31
CA MET A 383 -41.66 -41.63 -32.06
C MET A 383 -41.13 -42.96 -31.50
N GLU A 384 -42.06 -43.69 -30.87
CA GLU A 384 -41.91 -44.85 -30.00
C GLU A 384 -41.67 -46.21 -30.71
N SER A 385 -41.21 -47.16 -29.88
CA SER A 385 -41.70 -48.55 -29.76
C SER A 385 -40.96 -49.72 -30.45
N SER A 386 -40.88 -50.80 -29.67
CA SER A 386 -41.02 -52.22 -30.05
C SER A 386 -39.76 -53.09 -30.27
N GLN A 387 -39.46 -53.84 -29.20
CA GLN A 387 -39.25 -55.30 -29.07
C GLN A 387 -38.78 -56.21 -30.23
N ASP A 388 -38.04 -57.26 -29.80
CA ASP A 388 -37.78 -58.58 -30.41
C ASP A 388 -36.85 -58.65 -31.63
N SER A 389 -36.03 -59.69 -31.87
CA SER A 389 -35.67 -60.92 -31.16
C SER A 389 -34.50 -61.59 -31.93
N THR A 390 -33.61 -62.28 -31.19
CA THR A 390 -32.95 -63.57 -31.50
C THR A 390 -31.99 -63.81 -32.69
N VAL A 391 -30.96 -64.62 -32.36
CA VAL A 391 -30.25 -65.68 -33.11
C VAL A 391 -28.81 -65.41 -33.61
N ASP A 392 -27.88 -65.98 -32.85
CA ASP A 392 -26.71 -66.82 -33.18
C ASP A 392 -25.80 -66.54 -34.39
N SER A 393 -24.49 -66.40 -34.13
CA SER A 393 -23.52 -67.52 -34.27
C SER A 393 -22.07 -67.04 -34.41
N ASN A 394 -21.23 -67.47 -33.47
CA ASN A 394 -19.87 -68.01 -33.61
C ASN A 394 -18.92 -67.49 -34.72
N SER A 395 -17.77 -66.95 -34.29
CA SER A 395 -16.48 -67.63 -34.55
C SER A 395 -15.34 -67.13 -33.64
N ASN A 396 -14.74 -68.11 -32.96
CA ASN A 396 -13.49 -68.04 -32.17
C ASN A 396 -12.30 -67.41 -32.91
N MET A 397 -11.47 -66.62 -32.22
CA MET A 397 -10.02 -66.87 -32.18
C MET A 397 -9.29 -66.20 -31.00
N LYS A 398 -8.82 -67.05 -30.08
CA LYS A 398 -7.54 -67.06 -29.35
C LYS A 398 -7.05 -65.81 -28.61
N GLN A 399 -7.25 -65.86 -27.29
CA GLN A 399 -6.22 -65.92 -26.24
C GLN A 399 -4.90 -65.13 -26.44
N SER A 400 -4.73 -64.11 -25.60
CA SER A 400 -3.58 -64.03 -24.69
C SER A 400 -4.04 -63.38 -23.38
N GLY A 401 -3.86 -64.10 -22.27
CA GLY A 401 -4.18 -63.65 -20.93
C GLY A 401 -2.98 -62.97 -20.29
N VAL A 402 -3.25 -61.97 -19.46
CA VAL A 402 -2.46 -61.61 -18.29
C VAL A 402 -3.43 -61.14 -17.20
N ASP A 403 -3.22 -61.65 -16.00
CA ASP A 403 -4.10 -61.60 -14.84
C ASP A 403 -4.49 -60.18 -14.38
N ALA A 404 -5.79 -59.99 -14.13
CA ALA A 404 -6.32 -58.84 -13.40
C ALA A 404 -6.36 -59.16 -11.91
N VAL A 405 -5.40 -58.63 -11.15
CA VAL A 405 -5.50 -58.53 -9.69
C VAL A 405 -6.37 -57.32 -9.37
N ALA A 406 -7.56 -57.59 -8.82
CA ALA A 406 -8.41 -56.59 -8.21
C ALA A 406 -7.75 -56.06 -6.92
N LEU A 407 -7.40 -54.78 -6.91
CA LEU A 407 -7.06 -54.05 -5.69
C LEU A 407 -7.92 -52.79 -5.62
N LYS A 408 -8.93 -52.84 -4.74
CA LYS A 408 -9.57 -51.66 -4.15
C LYS A 408 -8.50 -50.87 -3.42
N ILE A 409 -8.24 -49.65 -3.85
CA ILE A 409 -7.60 -48.63 -3.00
C ILE A 409 -8.42 -47.35 -3.16
N GLY A 410 -9.18 -47.03 -2.11
CA GLY A 410 -9.62 -45.66 -1.87
C GLY A 410 -8.38 -44.82 -1.55
N GLY A 411 -8.24 -43.69 -2.25
CA GLY A 411 -7.13 -42.77 -2.08
C GLY A 411 -7.63 -41.34 -2.22
N ASN A 412 -7.49 -40.58 -1.15
CA ASN A 412 -7.74 -39.15 -1.08
C ASN A 412 -6.94 -38.40 -2.15
N PHE A 413 -7.62 -37.59 -2.97
CA PHE A 413 -6.95 -36.69 -3.91
C PHE A 413 -6.30 -35.53 -3.16
N SER A 414 -4.97 -35.56 -3.10
CA SER A 414 -4.12 -34.54 -2.49
C SER A 414 -3.87 -33.38 -3.46
N MET A 415 -4.32 -32.21 -3.01
CA MET A 415 -4.07 -30.81 -3.36
C MET A 415 -2.65 -30.44 -3.84
N LEU A 416 -2.22 -30.89 -5.03
CA LEU A 416 -1.01 -30.39 -5.72
C LEU A 416 -1.17 -30.44 -7.26
N GLN A 417 -2.08 -29.64 -7.81
CA GLN A 417 -2.05 -29.32 -9.25
C GLN A 417 -2.35 -27.85 -9.51
N ARG A 418 -1.42 -27.21 -10.24
CA ARG A 418 -1.42 -25.87 -10.86
C ARG A 418 -0.84 -24.69 -10.06
N GLN A 419 0.43 -24.80 -9.70
CA GLN A 419 1.42 -23.84 -10.21
C GLN A 419 2.06 -24.47 -11.45
N GLN A 420 1.53 -24.17 -12.64
CA GLN A 420 2.33 -24.30 -13.85
C GLN A 420 2.97 -22.94 -14.08
N VAL A 421 4.23 -22.82 -13.66
CA VAL A 421 5.16 -21.93 -14.35
C VAL A 421 5.38 -22.58 -15.71
N VAL A 422 4.68 -22.09 -16.73
CA VAL A 422 4.92 -22.49 -18.12
C VAL A 422 6.26 -21.88 -18.51
N ASN A 423 7.30 -22.70 -18.63
CA ASN A 423 8.47 -22.29 -19.41
C ASN A 423 7.98 -21.95 -20.81
N ALA A 424 8.30 -20.73 -21.27
CA ALA A 424 7.93 -20.17 -22.56
C ALA A 424 8.01 -21.22 -23.70
N SER A 425 6.86 -21.76 -24.05
CA SER A 425 6.63 -22.70 -25.14
C SER A 425 5.42 -22.16 -25.89
N SER A 426 5.63 -21.75 -27.14
CA SER A 426 4.75 -20.94 -27.99
C SER A 426 3.47 -21.63 -28.49
N THR A 427 2.88 -22.54 -27.71
CA THR A 427 1.63 -23.21 -28.06
C THR A 427 0.46 -22.59 -27.27
N PRO A 428 -0.65 -22.22 -27.93
CA PRO A 428 -1.82 -21.71 -27.23
C PRO A 428 -2.32 -22.75 -26.22
N PRO A 429 -2.86 -22.30 -25.07
CA PRO A 429 -3.28 -23.21 -24.02
C PRO A 429 -4.46 -24.09 -24.50
N SER A 430 -4.57 -25.32 -23.98
CA SER A 430 -5.62 -26.27 -24.38
C SER A 430 -7.02 -25.68 -24.13
N SER A 431 -8.06 -26.21 -24.79
CA SER A 431 -9.46 -25.73 -24.66
C SER A 431 -9.99 -25.66 -23.22
N ASP A 432 -9.35 -26.37 -22.28
CA ASP A 432 -9.68 -26.35 -20.84
C ASP A 432 -9.11 -25.14 -20.08
N CYS A 433 -8.31 -24.29 -20.72
CA CYS A 433 -7.65 -23.13 -20.10
C CYS A 433 -8.48 -21.83 -20.13
N ASN A 434 -9.68 -21.86 -20.69
CA ASN A 434 -10.53 -20.67 -20.83
C ASN A 434 -11.54 -20.51 -19.68
N ILE A 435 -11.28 -21.13 -18.52
CA ILE A 435 -12.15 -21.07 -17.34
C ILE A 435 -11.53 -20.15 -16.30
N PHE A 436 -12.27 -19.12 -15.90
CA PHE A 436 -11.90 -18.19 -14.84
C PHE A 436 -12.79 -18.36 -13.61
N ILE A 437 -12.29 -17.94 -12.45
CA ILE A 437 -13.07 -17.93 -11.21
C ILE A 437 -13.34 -16.46 -10.81
N LEU A 438 -14.62 -16.11 -10.70
CA LEU A 438 -15.08 -14.83 -10.18
C LEU A 438 -15.61 -15.00 -8.75
N PRO A 439 -14.89 -14.55 -7.72
CA PRO A 439 -15.35 -14.62 -6.32
C PRO A 439 -16.45 -13.59 -6.06
N LEU A 440 -17.65 -13.80 -6.58
CA LEU A 440 -18.73 -12.81 -6.62
C LEU A 440 -19.07 -12.18 -5.27
N TYR A 441 -19.21 -12.97 -4.21
CA TYR A 441 -19.48 -12.47 -2.87
C TYR A 441 -18.40 -12.97 -1.92
N VAL A 442 -17.75 -12.08 -1.18
CA VAL A 442 -16.73 -12.43 -0.17
C VAL A 442 -17.18 -11.92 1.20
N ALA A 443 -17.26 -12.80 2.19
CA ALA A 443 -17.61 -12.46 3.56
C ALA A 443 -16.48 -11.68 4.24
N ALA A 444 -16.82 -10.85 5.23
CA ALA A 444 -15.85 -10.16 6.05
C ALA A 444 -14.82 -11.14 6.66
N GLY A 445 -13.53 -10.85 6.49
CA GLY A 445 -12.42 -11.69 6.96
C GLY A 445 -12.04 -12.86 6.03
N SER A 446 -12.80 -13.12 4.97
CA SER A 446 -12.42 -14.09 3.91
C SER A 446 -11.61 -13.41 2.81
N LYS A 447 -10.85 -14.20 2.02
CA LYS A 447 -10.03 -13.67 0.93
C LYS A 447 -10.59 -14.13 -0.43
N PRO A 448 -10.51 -13.32 -1.50
CA PRO A 448 -11.00 -13.71 -2.82
C PRO A 448 -10.43 -15.05 -3.34
N HIS A 449 -9.17 -15.37 -3.00
CA HIS A 449 -8.54 -16.63 -3.41
C HIS A 449 -9.10 -17.87 -2.70
N ASP A 450 -9.91 -17.71 -1.64
CA ASP A 450 -10.61 -18.83 -1.01
C ASP A 450 -11.55 -19.53 -1.99
N ALA A 451 -11.96 -18.87 -3.09
CA ALA A 451 -12.77 -19.46 -4.15
C ALA A 451 -12.09 -20.66 -4.83
N ASN A 452 -10.75 -20.73 -4.80
CA ASN A 452 -10.00 -21.88 -5.32
C ASN A 452 -10.22 -23.16 -4.49
N ASN A 453 -10.75 -23.04 -3.27
CA ASN A 453 -11.06 -24.17 -2.40
C ASN A 453 -12.47 -24.75 -2.62
N ILE A 454 -13.23 -24.22 -3.59
CA ILE A 454 -14.55 -24.77 -3.95
C ILE A 454 -14.34 -26.10 -4.67
N THR A 455 -14.73 -27.20 -4.02
CA THR A 455 -14.68 -28.56 -4.58
C THR A 455 -15.97 -28.95 -5.29
N GLU A 456 -17.10 -28.37 -4.89
CA GLU A 456 -18.42 -28.69 -5.43
C GLU A 456 -18.95 -27.54 -6.30
N TRP A 457 -18.94 -27.74 -7.61
CA TRP A 457 -19.44 -26.79 -8.60
C TRP A 457 -20.79 -27.25 -9.15
N GLN A 458 -21.78 -26.38 -9.04
CA GLN A 458 -23.14 -26.63 -9.50
C GLN A 458 -23.37 -25.93 -10.84
N ASN A 459 -24.12 -26.59 -11.74
CA ASN A 459 -24.54 -25.95 -12.99
C ASN A 459 -25.46 -24.77 -12.67
N VAL A 460 -25.32 -23.68 -13.41
CA VAL A 460 -26.18 -22.51 -13.26
C VAL A 460 -27.54 -22.70 -13.96
N SER A 461 -28.53 -21.89 -13.58
CA SER A 461 -29.83 -21.85 -14.25
C SER A 461 -29.68 -21.40 -15.71
N SER A 462 -30.66 -21.73 -16.56
CA SER A 462 -30.68 -21.29 -17.97
C SER A 462 -30.63 -19.76 -18.12
N ALA A 463 -31.21 -19.02 -17.17
CA ALA A 463 -31.16 -17.57 -17.14
C ALA A 463 -29.72 -17.04 -16.90
N LEU A 464 -28.97 -17.69 -16.01
CA LEU A 464 -27.61 -17.27 -15.68
C LEU A 464 -26.58 -17.80 -16.72
N SER A 465 -26.81 -18.98 -17.33
CA SER A 465 -25.95 -19.48 -18.40
C SER A 465 -26.11 -18.71 -19.71
N SER A 466 -27.29 -18.12 -19.97
CA SER A 466 -27.49 -17.27 -21.15
C SER A 466 -26.99 -15.84 -20.97
N LEU A 467 -26.53 -15.47 -19.77
CA LEU A 467 -26.01 -14.14 -19.50
C LEU A 467 -24.61 -13.97 -20.10
N ALA A 468 -24.52 -13.16 -21.15
CA ALA A 468 -23.25 -12.68 -21.70
C ALA A 468 -22.74 -11.51 -20.84
N ILE A 469 -21.57 -11.69 -20.24
CA ILE A 469 -20.92 -10.72 -19.35
C ILE A 469 -19.77 -10.09 -20.13
N LYS A 470 -19.69 -8.77 -20.15
CA LYS A 470 -18.59 -8.04 -20.77
C LYS A 470 -17.65 -7.48 -19.72
N GLY A 471 -16.38 -7.42 -20.08
CA GLY A 471 -15.36 -6.77 -19.28
C GLY A 471 -14.15 -6.34 -20.09
N ILE A 472 -13.23 -5.64 -19.43
CA ILE A 472 -12.00 -5.13 -20.01
C ILE A 472 -10.81 -5.76 -19.29
N VAL A 473 -9.85 -6.32 -20.03
CA VAL A 473 -8.60 -6.81 -19.46
C VAL A 473 -7.82 -5.62 -18.91
N PHE A 474 -7.43 -5.66 -17.63
CA PHE A 474 -6.80 -4.55 -16.94
C PHE A 474 -5.76 -5.02 -15.92
N GLU A 475 -4.91 -4.09 -15.51
CA GLU A 475 -4.01 -4.26 -14.38
C GLU A 475 -4.52 -3.49 -13.18
N LYS A 476 -4.66 -4.17 -12.05
CA LYS A 476 -4.84 -3.48 -10.78
C LYS A 476 -3.48 -3.02 -10.30
N ARG A 477 -3.14 -1.78 -10.64
CA ARG A 477 -1.99 -1.07 -10.07
C ARG A 477 -2.31 -0.60 -8.66
N VAL A 478 -1.32 -0.73 -7.80
CA VAL A 478 -1.30 -0.20 -6.44
C VAL A 478 -0.02 0.61 -6.30
N THR A 479 -0.17 1.75 -5.66
CA THR A 479 0.95 2.61 -5.29
C THR A 479 1.64 1.95 -4.11
N VAL A 480 2.74 1.25 -4.37
CA VAL A 480 3.59 0.67 -3.35
C VAL A 480 4.80 1.55 -3.21
N LEU A 481 5.63 1.19 -2.25
CA LEU A 481 6.72 2.02 -1.86
C LEU A 481 7.98 1.17 -1.97
N ALA A 482 8.78 1.46 -3.00
CA ALA A 482 10.03 0.81 -3.28
C ALA A 482 10.98 1.17 -2.15
N ASN A 483 10.95 0.35 -1.11
CA ASN A 483 12.05 0.29 -0.19
C ASN A 483 13.29 -0.01 -1.05
N HIS A 484 14.26 0.90 -1.05
CA HIS A 484 15.66 0.58 -1.33
C HIS A 484 16.22 -0.43 -0.29
N ARG A 485 15.38 -1.27 0.35
CA ARG A 485 15.75 -2.66 0.61
C ARG A 485 16.09 -3.23 -0.74
N SER A 486 17.38 -3.07 -1.04
CA SER A 486 18.02 -3.34 -2.29
C SER A 486 17.25 -4.37 -3.12
N LYS A 487 17.13 -4.13 -4.41
CA LYS A 487 17.06 -5.22 -5.39
C LYS A 487 18.23 -6.24 -5.23
N HIS A 488 19.09 -6.10 -4.21
CA HIS A 488 20.03 -7.11 -3.69
C HIS A 488 19.50 -8.00 -2.55
N SER A 489 18.40 -7.71 -1.84
CA SER A 489 17.89 -8.60 -0.76
C SER A 489 16.77 -9.52 -1.24
N ALA A 490 16.04 -9.13 -2.28
CA ALA A 490 15.64 -10.12 -3.28
C ALA A 490 16.89 -10.36 -4.14
N HIS A 491 17.91 -11.03 -3.58
CA HIS A 491 18.67 -11.91 -4.44
C HIS A 491 17.60 -12.70 -5.17
N GLN A 492 17.47 -12.50 -6.49
CA GLN A 492 17.00 -13.56 -7.38
C GLN A 492 17.59 -14.80 -6.75
N GLN A 493 16.76 -15.66 -6.16
CA GLN A 493 17.24 -16.92 -5.65
C GLN A 493 18.07 -17.43 -6.81
N LEU A 494 19.39 -17.55 -6.60
CA LEU A 494 20.27 -18.09 -7.63
C LEU A 494 19.50 -19.32 -8.13
N PRO A 495 19.36 -19.55 -9.45
CA PRO A 495 18.45 -20.57 -9.99
C PRO A 495 18.56 -21.96 -9.34
N ASN A 496 19.62 -22.18 -8.54
CA ASN A 496 19.95 -23.36 -7.77
C ASN A 496 19.99 -23.13 -6.24
N ALA A 497 19.23 -22.21 -5.64
CA ALA A 497 19.20 -22.02 -4.17
C ALA A 497 18.14 -22.92 -3.50
N VAL A 498 18.41 -23.39 -2.29
CA VAL A 498 17.47 -24.22 -1.52
C VAL A 498 16.45 -23.31 -0.82
N SER A 499 15.16 -23.65 -0.94
CA SER A 499 14.10 -23.03 -0.13
C SER A 499 14.15 -23.57 1.31
N ILE A 500 14.90 -22.89 2.18
CA ILE A 500 15.08 -23.27 3.60
C ILE A 500 13.72 -23.36 4.31
N GLY A 501 12.81 -22.41 4.06
CA GLY A 501 11.46 -22.44 4.63
C GLY A 501 10.66 -23.67 4.21
N SER A 502 10.75 -24.07 2.94
CA SER A 502 10.10 -25.30 2.46
C SER A 502 10.67 -26.55 3.13
N LEU A 503 12.01 -26.64 3.27
CA LEU A 503 12.64 -27.74 3.99
C LEU A 503 12.15 -27.82 5.44
N ILE A 504 12.14 -26.70 6.17
CA ILE A 504 11.66 -26.63 7.55
C ILE A 504 10.21 -27.10 7.65
N THR A 505 9.31 -26.63 6.76
CA THR A 505 7.90 -27.06 6.80
C THR A 505 7.71 -28.55 6.47
N SER A 506 8.62 -29.14 5.68
CA SER A 506 8.59 -30.58 5.39
C SER A 506 9.08 -31.42 6.57
N THR A 507 10.11 -30.95 7.29
CA THR A 507 10.69 -31.64 8.44
C THR A 507 9.86 -31.45 9.71
N TYR A 508 9.27 -30.27 9.89
CA TYR A 508 8.48 -29.88 11.06
C TYR A 508 7.10 -29.32 10.64
N PRO A 509 6.15 -30.17 10.21
CA PRO A 509 4.84 -29.72 9.69
C PRO A 509 3.95 -28.99 10.72
N SER A 510 4.28 -29.09 12.01
CA SER A 510 3.57 -28.39 13.09
C SER A 510 3.87 -26.89 13.14
N LEU A 511 5.01 -26.44 12.62
CA LEU A 511 5.41 -25.04 12.66
C LEU A 511 4.64 -24.21 11.64
N LYS A 512 4.20 -23.00 12.05
CA LYS A 512 3.47 -22.09 11.16
C LYS A 512 3.94 -20.64 11.32
N GLY A 513 3.90 -19.90 10.21
CA GLY A 513 4.08 -18.44 10.20
C GLY A 513 5.38 -17.98 10.89
N LYS A 514 5.25 -17.25 12.00
CA LYS A 514 6.37 -16.65 12.74
C LYS A 514 7.41 -17.68 13.20
N GLU A 515 6.99 -18.88 13.56
CA GLU A 515 7.89 -19.95 14.03
C GLU A 515 8.80 -20.44 12.91
N VAL A 516 8.27 -20.62 11.70
CA VAL A 516 9.07 -20.94 10.52
C VAL A 516 10.10 -19.84 10.26
N GLY A 517 9.70 -18.57 10.41
CA GLY A 517 10.60 -17.43 10.27
C GLY A 517 11.77 -17.44 11.27
N LEU A 518 11.51 -17.80 12.54
CA LEU A 518 12.56 -17.93 13.55
C LEU A 518 13.53 -19.07 13.22
N VAL A 519 13.02 -20.23 12.83
CA VAL A 519 13.87 -21.37 12.45
C VAL A 519 14.69 -21.06 11.19
N VAL A 520 14.13 -20.34 10.21
CA VAL A 520 14.89 -19.89 9.02
C VAL A 520 16.07 -19.01 9.43
N ARG A 521 15.86 -18.04 10.33
CA ARG A 521 16.94 -17.17 10.83
C ARG A 521 18.03 -17.96 11.54
N LEU A 522 17.64 -18.91 12.41
CA LEU A 522 18.58 -19.77 13.12
C LEU A 522 19.44 -20.60 12.14
N VAL A 523 18.80 -21.24 11.15
CA VAL A 523 19.51 -22.02 10.12
C VAL A 523 20.47 -21.12 9.34
N GLN A 524 20.04 -19.92 8.95
CA GLN A 524 20.90 -18.98 8.24
C GLN A 524 22.10 -18.53 9.08
N ALA A 525 21.91 -18.31 10.39
CA ALA A 525 23.00 -17.99 11.31
C ALA A 525 23.99 -19.16 11.43
N TRP A 526 23.51 -20.40 11.55
CA TRP A 526 24.36 -21.59 11.57
C TRP A 526 25.08 -21.84 10.25
N MET A 527 24.40 -21.66 9.11
CA MET A 527 25.01 -21.70 7.79
C MET A 527 26.16 -20.69 7.68
N LYS A 528 25.95 -19.46 8.15
CA LYS A 528 26.98 -18.41 8.17
C LYS A 528 28.15 -18.78 9.09
N ARG A 529 27.87 -19.32 10.30
CA ARG A 529 28.89 -19.79 11.25
C ARG A 529 29.73 -20.92 10.67
N ASP A 530 29.09 -21.87 10.01
CA ASP A 530 29.71 -23.10 9.52
C ASP A 530 30.24 -22.98 8.07
N GLY A 531 30.04 -21.82 7.44
CA GLY A 531 30.48 -21.55 6.06
C GLY A 531 29.70 -22.34 5.00
N VAL A 532 28.43 -22.68 5.26
CA VAL A 532 27.56 -23.41 4.34
C VAL A 532 26.82 -22.42 3.44
N GLU A 533 27.10 -22.46 2.14
CA GLU A 533 26.41 -21.64 1.15
C GLU A 533 25.00 -22.19 0.84
N ASN A 534 24.03 -21.30 0.56
CA ASN A 534 22.69 -21.71 0.15
C ASN A 534 22.66 -22.14 -1.33
N ALA A 535 23.13 -23.36 -1.59
CA ALA A 535 23.16 -23.97 -2.92
C ALA A 535 22.52 -25.37 -2.91
N MET A 536 21.89 -25.76 -4.02
CA MET A 536 21.18 -27.03 -4.16
C MET A 536 22.11 -28.24 -3.96
N GLU A 537 23.40 -28.14 -4.30
CA GLU A 537 24.38 -29.20 -4.06
C GLU A 537 24.66 -29.41 -2.56
N ARG A 538 24.44 -28.37 -1.74
CA ARG A 538 24.63 -28.38 -0.28
C ARG A 538 23.33 -28.66 0.49
N LYS A 539 22.25 -29.04 -0.21
CA LYS A 539 20.93 -29.31 0.40
C LYS A 539 21.00 -30.28 1.57
N HIS A 540 21.85 -31.31 1.52
CA HIS A 540 21.98 -32.27 2.63
C HIS A 540 22.65 -31.66 3.86
N GLU A 541 23.57 -30.71 3.70
CA GLU A 541 24.21 -30.00 4.81
C GLU A 541 23.21 -29.08 5.51
N ILE A 542 22.41 -28.34 4.72
CA ILE A 542 21.30 -27.52 5.23
C ILE A 542 20.28 -28.40 5.95
N GLN A 543 19.93 -29.58 5.39
CA GLN A 543 19.01 -30.51 6.05
C GLN A 543 19.57 -31.04 7.37
N LYS A 544 20.88 -31.32 7.46
CA LYS A 544 21.52 -31.73 8.73
C LYS A 544 21.43 -30.66 9.81
N LEU A 545 21.62 -29.38 9.43
CA LEU A 545 21.39 -28.27 10.35
C LEU A 545 19.93 -28.22 10.80
N ILE A 546 18.98 -28.45 9.88
CA ILE A 546 17.55 -28.52 10.19
C ILE A 546 17.24 -29.64 11.18
N ASP A 547 17.70 -30.86 10.90
CA ASP A 547 17.42 -32.04 11.73
C ASP A 547 18.02 -31.92 13.14
N GLY A 548 19.13 -31.20 13.29
CA GLY A 548 19.79 -30.92 14.56
C GLY A 548 18.96 -30.05 15.53
N MET A 549 17.93 -29.37 15.06
CA MET A 549 17.08 -28.48 15.89
C MET A 549 15.91 -29.20 16.56
N ARG A 550 15.79 -30.53 16.46
CA ARG A 550 14.61 -31.29 16.92
C ARG A 550 14.18 -30.96 18.35
N GLU A 551 15.14 -30.79 19.26
CA GLU A 551 14.84 -30.49 20.67
C GLU A 551 14.43 -29.01 20.86
N LEU A 552 15.09 -28.08 20.16
CA LEU A 552 14.83 -26.64 20.24
C LEU A 552 13.45 -26.26 19.70
N VAL A 553 12.99 -26.90 18.62
CA VAL A 553 11.71 -26.60 17.96
C VAL A 553 10.50 -26.88 18.85
N THR A 554 10.66 -27.72 19.89
CA THR A 554 9.57 -28.02 20.83
C THR A 554 9.39 -26.97 21.93
N ASP A 555 10.39 -26.12 22.17
CA ASP A 555 10.35 -25.04 23.16
C ASP A 555 10.58 -23.68 22.48
N LYS A 556 9.47 -22.94 22.31
CA LYS A 556 9.49 -21.62 21.66
C LYS A 556 10.45 -20.64 22.34
N LYS A 557 10.56 -20.66 23.68
CA LYS A 557 11.40 -19.71 24.41
C LYS A 557 12.89 -20.06 24.24
N ALA A 558 13.20 -21.35 24.23
CA ALA A 558 14.54 -21.82 23.91
C ALA A 558 14.93 -21.44 22.48
N LEU A 559 14.02 -21.59 21.52
CA LEU A 559 14.25 -21.21 20.11
C LEU A 559 14.55 -19.72 19.94
N GLU A 560 13.78 -18.83 20.58
CA GLU A 560 14.04 -17.38 20.54
C GLU A 560 15.41 -17.03 21.13
N THR A 561 15.76 -17.63 22.27
CA THR A 561 17.07 -17.40 22.94
C THR A 561 18.24 -17.88 22.08
N GLU A 562 18.10 -19.02 21.41
CA GLU A 562 19.14 -19.59 20.56
C GLU A 562 19.34 -18.79 19.26
N VAL A 563 18.27 -18.22 18.68
CA VAL A 563 18.36 -17.32 17.52
C VAL A 563 19.26 -16.14 17.84
N ASP A 564 19.01 -15.47 18.96
CA ASP A 564 19.79 -14.28 19.36
C ASP A 564 21.27 -14.64 19.58
N ALA A 565 21.54 -15.74 20.29
CA ALA A 565 22.91 -16.21 20.53
C ALA A 565 23.65 -16.63 19.25
N ALA A 566 22.96 -17.26 18.30
CA ALA A 566 23.53 -17.69 17.03
C ALA A 566 23.85 -16.51 16.11
N GLU A 567 22.99 -15.48 16.07
CA GLU A 567 23.23 -14.26 15.29
C GLU A 567 24.42 -13.46 15.82
N ASP A 568 24.55 -13.32 17.14
CA ASP A 568 25.71 -12.69 17.78
C ASP A 568 27.02 -13.43 17.42
N THR A 569 27.02 -14.75 17.53
CA THR A 569 28.19 -15.58 17.19
C THR A 569 28.56 -15.49 15.70
N ALA A 570 27.55 -15.48 14.82
CA ALA A 570 27.78 -15.38 13.38
C ALA A 570 28.32 -14.01 12.95
N ASN A 571 27.99 -12.95 13.68
CA ASN A 571 28.53 -11.61 13.44
C ASN A 571 30.00 -11.50 13.89
N ASP A 572 30.34 -12.09 15.04
CA ASP A 572 31.74 -12.16 15.52
C ASP A 572 32.65 -12.97 14.58
N ALA A 573 32.15 -14.07 14.04
CA ALA A 573 32.90 -14.90 13.08
C ALA A 573 33.16 -14.15 11.76
N GLY A 574 32.19 -13.35 11.29
CA GLY A 574 32.32 -12.52 10.09
C GLY A 574 33.39 -11.44 10.22
N GLY A 575 33.48 -10.78 11.39
CA GLY A 575 34.48 -9.74 11.66
C GLY A 575 35.92 -10.24 11.64
N LYS A 576 36.17 -11.47 12.13
CA LYS A 576 37.52 -12.08 12.15
C LYS A 576 37.97 -12.59 10.79
N SER A 577 37.04 -12.96 9.91
CA SER A 577 37.32 -13.39 8.53
C SER A 577 37.74 -12.20 7.65
N LEU A 578 37.10 -11.04 7.79
CA LEU A 578 37.47 -9.83 7.06
C LEU A 578 38.80 -9.20 7.48
N GLN A 579 39.26 -9.43 8.73
CA GLN A 579 40.59 -8.96 9.17
C GLN A 579 41.77 -9.86 8.72
N ARG A 580 41.48 -11.04 8.13
CA ARG A 580 42.50 -11.98 7.63
C ARG A 580 42.61 -12.05 6.11
N ARG A 581 41.72 -11.37 5.39
CA ARG A 581 41.84 -11.10 3.95
C ARG A 581 42.33 -9.67 3.77
#